data_AF-A0A7V1WWU3-F1
#
_entry.id   AF-A0A7V1WWU3-F1
#
_cell.length_a   1.000
_cell.length_b   1.000
_cell.length_c   1.000
_cell.angle_alpha   90.00
_cell.angle_beta   90.00
_cell.angle_gamma   90.00
#
_symmetry.space_group_name_H-M   'P 1'
#
loop_
_entity.id
_entity.type
_entity.pdbx_description
1 polymer ?
#
loop_
_entity_poly.entity_id
_entity_poly.type
_entity_poly.pdbx_seq_one_letter_code
_entity_poly.pdbx_strand_id
1 'polypeptide(L)'
;MKLIRYGKAGAEKTGVIYNGKRLDVSGFASNFDEAFFESDGLAQLKEYVATGHGQLPVVSEDERLGCPVGRPSKIVCIGLNYADH
;
A
#
# COMPACT_ATOMS: atom_id res chain seq x y z
N MET A 1 -8.67 0.71 -6.19
CA MET A 1 -7.21 0.64 -5.91
C MET A 1 -7.03 -0.06 -4.57
N LYS A 2 -6.02 -0.93 -4.42
CA LYS A 2 -5.63 -1.53 -3.13
C LYS A 2 -4.18 -1.17 -2.85
N LEU A 3 -3.84 -0.77 -1.62
CA LEU A 3 -2.46 -0.48 -1.24
C LEU A 3 -1.71 -1.78 -0.94
N ILE A 4 -0.47 -1.88 -1.39
CA ILE A 4 0.43 -2.99 -1.08
C ILE A 4 1.81 -2.47 -0.72
N ARG A 5 2.54 -3.25 0.06
CA ARG A 5 4.00 -3.13 0.17
C ARG A 5 4.60 -4.45 -0.29
N TYR A 6 5.70 -4.41 -1.03
CA TYR A 6 6.29 -5.62 -1.62
C TYR A 6 7.82 -5.58 -1.58
N GLY A 7 8.44 -6.75 -1.66
CA GLY A 7 9.88 -6.91 -1.57
C GLY A 7 10.33 -7.76 -0.38
N LYS A 8 11.64 -7.77 -0.18
CA LYS A 8 12.29 -8.44 0.96
C LYS A 8 11.78 -7.87 2.28
N ALA A 9 11.67 -8.72 3.30
CA ALA A 9 11.26 -8.30 4.63
C ALA A 9 12.16 -7.17 5.17
N GLY A 10 11.55 -6.06 5.59
CA GLY A 10 12.27 -4.89 6.12
C GLY A 10 12.82 -3.93 5.06
N ALA A 11 12.69 -4.27 3.77
CA ALA A 11 13.09 -3.43 2.64
C ALA A 11 11.94 -3.29 1.62
N GLU A 12 10.70 -3.34 2.10
CA GLU A 12 9.54 -3.26 1.22
C GLU A 12 9.38 -1.88 0.57
N LYS A 13 9.06 -1.88 -0.72
CA LYS A 13 8.63 -0.72 -1.49
C LYS A 13 7.11 -0.58 -1.45
N THR A 14 6.61 0.63 -1.70
CA THR A 14 5.18 0.90 -1.86
C THR A 14 4.69 0.54 -3.25
N GLY A 15 3.50 -0.04 -3.30
CA GLY A 15 2.83 -0.40 -4.54
C GLY A 15 1.32 -0.26 -4.43
N VAL A 16 0.65 -0.40 -5.56
CA VAL A 16 -0.82 -0.51 -5.60
C VAL A 16 -1.26 -1.65 -6.49
N ILE A 17 -2.42 -2.24 -6.17
CA ILE A 17 -3.18 -3.05 -7.11
C ILE A 17 -4.24 -2.14 -7.75
N TYR A 18 -4.13 -1.95 -9.06
CA TYR A 18 -5.04 -1.15 -9.85
C TYR A 18 -5.41 -1.92 -11.13
N ASN A 19 -6.72 -2.07 -11.41
CA ASN A 19 -7.23 -2.87 -12.53
C ASN A 19 -6.62 -4.29 -12.61
N GLY A 20 -6.41 -4.93 -11.45
CA GLY A 20 -5.86 -6.28 -11.37
C GLY A 20 -4.34 -6.39 -11.57
N LYS A 21 -3.62 -5.28 -11.79
CA LYS A 21 -2.15 -5.25 -11.91
C LYS A 21 -1.50 -4.65 -10.68
N ARG A 22 -0.37 -5.22 -10.25
CA ARG A 22 0.51 -4.62 -9.23
C ARG A 22 1.43 -3.58 -9.89
N LEU A 23 1.46 -2.38 -9.36
CA LEU A 23 2.25 -1.25 -9.86
C LEU A 23 3.15 -0.70 -8.76
N ASP A 24 4.40 -0.38 -9.10
CA ASP A 24 5.36 0.32 -8.24
C ASP A 24 4.93 1.80 -8.12
N VAL A 25 4.82 2.29 -6.88
CA VAL A 25 4.59 3.72 -6.59
C VAL A 25 5.63 4.27 -5.62
N SER A 26 6.76 3.60 -5.49
CA SER A 26 7.87 3.99 -4.61
C SER A 26 8.54 5.29 -5.02
N GLY A 27 8.37 5.70 -6.29
CA GLY A 27 8.74 7.03 -6.77
C GLY A 27 7.82 8.17 -6.28
N PHE A 28 6.60 7.85 -5.82
CA PHE A 28 5.66 8.83 -5.26
C PHE A 28 5.71 8.85 -3.72
N ALA A 29 5.60 7.68 -3.09
CA ALA A 29 5.61 7.54 -1.64
C ALA A 29 6.68 6.54 -1.22
N SER A 30 7.63 6.96 -0.39
CA SER A 30 8.67 6.07 0.13
C SER A 30 8.11 4.99 1.06
N ASN A 31 7.03 5.29 1.78
CA ASN A 31 6.34 4.35 2.66
C ASN A 31 4.84 4.71 2.80
N PHE A 32 4.03 3.75 3.28
CA PHE A 32 2.66 3.99 3.73
C PHE A 32 2.66 4.04 5.26
N ASP A 33 3.07 5.19 5.79
CA ASP A 33 3.23 5.47 7.22
C ASP A 33 2.33 6.63 7.68
N GLU A 34 2.50 7.04 8.94
CA GLU A 34 1.74 8.11 9.57
C GLU A 34 1.75 9.40 8.73
N ALA A 35 2.92 9.80 8.21
CA ALA A 35 3.05 11.01 7.43
C ALA A 35 2.25 10.92 6.12
N PHE A 36 2.36 9.79 5.40
CA PHE A 36 1.58 9.56 4.18
C PHE A 36 0.06 9.61 4.42
N PHE A 37 -0.41 8.99 5.51
CA PHE A 37 -1.84 8.96 5.81
C PHE A 37 -2.37 10.28 6.38
N GLU A 38 -1.54 11.06 7.07
CA GLU A 38 -1.87 12.42 7.51
C GLU A 38 -1.94 13.40 6.33
N SER A 39 -1.09 13.21 5.31
CA SER A 39 -0.86 14.18 4.25
C SER A 39 -1.74 14.02 3.00
N ASP A 40 -3.06 13.86 3.13
CA ASP A 40 -4.00 13.60 2.01
C ASP A 40 -3.47 12.59 0.96
N GLY A 41 -2.57 11.69 1.38
CA GLY A 41 -1.69 10.94 0.49
C GLY A 41 -2.48 9.95 -0.35
N LEU A 42 -3.63 9.51 0.14
CA LEU A 42 -4.56 8.65 -0.57
C LEU A 42 -5.18 9.33 -1.80
N ALA A 43 -5.61 10.59 -1.68
CA ALA A 43 -6.20 11.32 -2.78
C ALA A 43 -5.14 11.63 -3.85
N GLN A 44 -3.96 12.10 -3.41
CA GLN A 44 -2.83 12.37 -4.29
C GLN A 44 -2.32 11.11 -4.98
N LEU A 45 -2.23 9.98 -4.27
CA LEU A 45 -1.84 8.70 -4.85
C LEU A 45 -2.86 8.21 -5.88
N LYS A 46 -4.16 8.38 -5.61
CA LYS A 46 -5.21 8.03 -6.56
C LYS A 46 -5.06 8.82 -7.86
N GLU A 47 -4.80 10.12 -7.78
CA GLU A 47 -4.56 10.97 -8.94
C GLU A 47 -3.26 10.60 -9.67
N TYR A 48 -2.18 10.35 -8.94
CA TYR A 48 -0.90 9.90 -9.47
C TYR A 48 -1.03 8.58 -10.26
N VAL A 49 -1.78 7.62 -9.72
CA VAL A 49 -2.02 6.34 -10.39
C VAL A 49 -2.93 6.50 -11.60
N ALA A 50 -3.94 7.37 -11.53
CA ALA A 50 -4.86 7.60 -12.65
C ALA A 50 -4.16 8.30 -13.83
N THR A 51 -3.32 9.29 -13.56
CA THR A 51 -2.60 10.07 -14.57
C THR A 51 -1.37 9.35 -15.12
N GLY A 52 -0.65 8.60 -14.26
CA GLY A 52 0.53 7.81 -14.64
C GLY A 52 0.21 6.41 -15.16
N HIS A 53 -1.07 6.04 -15.29
CA HIS A 53 -1.49 4.69 -15.67
C HIS A 53 -0.88 4.28 -17.02
N GLY A 54 -0.05 3.22 -17.01
CA GLY A 54 0.67 2.72 -18.19
C GLY A 54 2.15 3.09 -18.25
N GLN A 55 2.61 4.04 -17.42
CA GLN A 55 4.03 4.39 -17.27
C GLN A 55 4.64 3.84 -15.96
N LEU A 56 3.80 3.50 -14.99
CA LEU A 56 4.25 2.91 -13.74
C LEU A 56 4.83 1.52 -13.95
N PRO A 57 5.99 1.19 -13.33
CA PRO A 57 6.58 -0.14 -13.42
C PRO A 57 5.61 -1.22 -12.89
N VAL A 58 5.47 -2.31 -13.64
CA VAL A 58 4.67 -3.46 -13.21
C VAL A 58 5.49 -4.30 -12.24
N VAL A 59 4.89 -4.66 -11.11
CA VAL A 59 5.49 -5.54 -10.10
C VAL A 59 5.06 -6.98 -10.39
N SER A 60 6.00 -7.93 -10.30
CA SER A 60 5.71 -9.34 -10.51
C SER A 60 4.67 -9.86 -9.51
N GLU A 61 3.80 -10.78 -9.95
CA GLU A 61 2.87 -11.47 -9.05
C GLU A 61 3.58 -12.42 -8.07
N ASP A 62 4.77 -12.90 -8.44
CA ASP A 62 5.62 -13.76 -7.60
C ASP A 62 6.35 -12.99 -6.50
N GLU A 63 6.36 -11.65 -6.57
CA GLU A 63 7.00 -10.81 -5.57
C GLU A 63 6.25 -10.92 -4.23
N ARG A 64 7.00 -11.06 -3.14
CA ARG A 64 6.45 -11.16 -1.79
C ARG A 64 5.71 -9.87 -1.44
N LEU A 65 4.49 -10.02 -0.91
CA LEU A 65 3.77 -8.93 -0.24
C LEU A 65 4.15 -8.86 1.25
N GLY A 66 4.45 -7.66 1.72
CA GLY A 66 4.64 -7.33 3.14
C GLY A 66 3.38 -6.73 3.77
N CYS A 67 3.50 -6.28 5.02
CA CYS A 67 2.42 -5.54 5.68
C CYS A 67 2.11 -4.28 4.87
N PRO A 68 0.84 -4.01 4.49
CA PRO A 68 0.48 -2.85 3.67
C PRO A 68 0.70 -1.52 4.39
N VAL A 69 0.83 -1.54 5.73
CA VAL A 69 1.16 -0.36 6.55
C VAL A 69 2.58 -0.50 7.07
N GLY A 70 3.40 0.53 6.84
CA GLY A 70 4.82 0.61 7.18
C GLY A 70 5.11 0.39 8.66
N ARG A 71 4.54 1.27 9.47
CA ARG A 71 4.76 1.34 10.91
C ARG A 71 3.50 1.96 11.55
N PRO A 72 2.48 1.16 11.92
CA PRO A 72 1.34 1.71 12.62
C PRO A 72 1.77 2.15 14.04
N SER A 73 1.39 3.35 14.47
CA SER A 73 1.59 3.81 15.86
C SER A 73 0.81 2.97 16.87
N LYS A 74 -0.36 2.45 16.46
CA LYS A 74 -1.26 1.65 17.29
C LYS A 74 -1.97 0.59 16.45
N ILE A 75 -2.22 -0.57 17.06
CA ILE A 75 -3.10 -1.62 16.53
C ILE A 75 -4.15 -1.86 17.62
N VAL A 76 -5.41 -1.51 17.33
CA VAL A 76 -6.53 -1.64 18.28
C VAL A 76 -7.35 -2.87 17.88
N CYS A 77 -7.37 -3.87 18.77
CA CYS A 77 -8.08 -5.13 18.55
C CYS A 77 -9.41 -5.15 19.32
N ILE A 78 -10.48 -5.60 18.70
CA ILE A 78 -11.80 -5.75 19.32
C ILE A 78 -12.07 -7.24 19.54
N GLY A 79 -12.21 -7.65 20.80
CA GLY A 79 -12.56 -9.02 21.19
C GLY A 79 -14.08 -9.22 21.25
N LEU A 80 -14.52 -10.48 21.10
CA LEU A 80 -15.94 -10.88 21.12
C LEU A 80 -16.81 -10.03 20.17
N ASN A 81 -16.28 -9.69 18.99
CA ASN A 81 -16.99 -8.85 18.01
C ASN A 81 -17.94 -9.65 17.10
N TYR A 82 -18.24 -10.90 17.47
CA TYR A 82 -19.21 -11.78 16.83
C TYR A 82 -19.95 -12.57 17.93
N ALA A 83 -21.25 -12.80 17.74
CA ALA A 83 -22.11 -13.39 18.77
C ALA A 83 -21.69 -14.81 19.20
N ASP A 84 -21.24 -15.62 18.24
CA ASP A 84 -20.84 -17.03 18.46
C ASP A 84 -19.33 -17.24 18.18
N HIS A 85 -18.49 -16.29 18.60
CA HIS A 85 -17.03 -16.33 18.39
C HIS A 85 -16.28 -17.17 19.42
#